data_AF-A0A1G3ACN8-F1
#
_entry.id   AF-A0A1G3ACN8-F1
#
_cell.length_a   1.000
_cell.length_b   1.000
_cell.length_c   1.000
_cell.angle_alpha   90.00
_cell.angle_beta   90.00
_cell.angle_gamma   90.00
#
_symmetry.space_group_name_H-M   'P 1'
#
loop_
_entity.id
_entity.type
_entity.pdbx_description
1 polymer ?
#
loop_
_entity_poly.entity_id
_entity_poly.type
_entity_poly.pdbx_seq_one_letter_code
_entity_poly.pdbx_strand_id
1 'polypeptide(L)' 'MKKTFDAVAFMRKQREQLSRAYAGLSAEQISEQIQHSLKDDPLWRQRSEKQAPTPSRKKIGDCP' A
#
# COMPACT_ATOMS: atom_id res chain seq x y z
N MET A 1 -24.10 -28.25 9.23
CA MET A 1 -24.18 -26.79 9.49
C MET A 1 -23.09 -26.10 8.66
N LYS A 2 -23.44 -25.30 7.64
CA LYS A 2 -22.44 -24.58 6.82
C LYS A 2 -22.03 -23.30 7.57
N LYS A 3 -20.78 -23.20 8.02
CA LYS A 3 -20.23 -21.94 8.56
C LYS A 3 -19.93 -21.02 7.38
N THR A 4 -20.73 -19.99 7.17
CA THR A 4 -20.46 -18.95 6.18
C THR A 4 -19.46 -17.97 6.76
N PHE A 5 -18.44 -17.62 5.98
CA PHE A 5 -17.50 -16.57 6.34
C PHE A 5 -18.20 -15.22 6.23
N ASP A 6 -18.34 -14.52 7.35
CA ASP A 6 -18.83 -13.15 7.38
C ASP A 6 -17.66 -12.20 7.16
N ALA A 7 -17.50 -11.77 5.92
CA ALA A 7 -16.47 -10.82 5.52
C ALA A 7 -16.61 -9.47 6.25
N VAL A 8 -17.84 -9.05 6.56
CA VAL A 8 -18.08 -7.77 7.24
C VAL A 8 -17.66 -7.84 8.70
N ALA A 9 -18.03 -8.92 9.41
CA ALA A 9 -17.58 -9.14 10.77
C ALA A 9 -16.05 -9.27 10.85
N PHE A 10 -15.43 -9.94 9.88
CA PHE A 10 -13.97 -10.04 9.79
C PHE A 10 -13.32 -8.67 9.59
N MET A 11 -13.77 -7.90 8.60
CA MET A 11 -13.22 -6.57 8.30
C MET A 11 -13.40 -5.59 9.47
N ARG A 12 -14.53 -5.69 10.20
CA ARG A 12 -14.78 -4.88 11.40
C ARG A 12 -13.76 -5.20 12.50
N LYS A 13 -13.51 -6.48 12.75
CA LYS A 13 -12.51 -6.93 13.73
C LYS A 13 -11.09 -6.50 13.32
N GLN A 14 -10.75 -6.62 12.04
CA GLN A 14 -9.45 -6.16 11.52
C GLN A 14 -9.28 -4.65 11.69
N ARG A 15 -10.30 -3.85 11.37
CA ARG A 15 -10.27 -2.41 11.57
C ARG A 15 -10.06 -2.03 13.03
N GLU A 16 -10.75 -2.67 13.96
CA GLU A 16 -10.59 -2.41 15.41
C GLU A 16 -9.18 -2.76 15.91
N GLN A 17 -8.63 -3.88 15.44
CA GLN A 17 -7.26 -4.28 15.78
C GLN A 17 -6.23 -3.28 15.27
N LEU A 18 -6.34 -2.86 14.01
CA LEU A 18 -5.46 -1.84 13.42
C LEU A 18 -5.62 -0.49 14.13
N SER A 19 -6.86 -0.09 14.44
CA SER A 19 -7.14 1.16 15.16
C SER A 19 -6.51 1.18 16.56
N ARG A 20 -6.40 0.03 17.23
CA ARG A 20 -5.72 -0.08 18.53
C ARG A 20 -4.21 -0.11 18.38
N ALA A 21 -3.70 -0.88 17.42
CA ALA A 21 -2.26 -1.01 17.19
C ALA A 21 -1.61 0.32 16.78
N TYR A 22 -2.35 1.15 16.03
CA TYR A 22 -1.89 2.45 15.57
C TYR A 22 -2.49 3.63 16.34
N ALA A 23 -3.12 3.39 17.49
CA ALA A 23 -3.66 4.46 18.32
C ALA A 23 -2.54 5.39 18.80
N GLY A 24 -2.67 6.69 18.51
CA GLY A 24 -1.70 7.70 18.94
C GLY A 24 -0.44 7.81 18.04
N LEU A 25 -0.34 7.01 16.98
CA LEU A 25 0.69 7.20 15.95
C LEU A 25 0.23 8.25 14.93
N SER A 26 1.17 9.09 14.47
CA SER A 26 0.90 10.01 13.38
C SER A 26 0.77 9.24 12.05
N ALA A 27 0.08 9.84 11.08
CA ALA A 27 -0.03 9.26 9.74
C ALA A 27 1.35 9.00 9.08
N GLU A 28 2.34 9.85 9.39
CA GLU A 28 3.72 9.73 8.91
C GLU A 28 4.40 8.50 9.49
N GLN A 29 4.29 8.27 10.80
CA GLN A 29 4.87 7.10 11.47
C GLN A 29 4.25 5.79 10.97
N ILE A 30 2.93 5.79 10.77
CA ILE A 30 2.22 4.65 10.19
C ILE A 30 2.73 4.38 8.76
N SER A 31 2.90 5.43 7.96
CA SER A 31 3.41 5.32 6.59
C SER A 31 4.84 4.77 6.55
N GLU A 32 5.74 5.27 7.38
CA GLU A 32 7.13 4.79 7.47
C GLU A 32 7.18 3.30 7.85
N GLN A 33 6.39 2.89 8.84
CA GLN A 33 6.31 1.49 9.26
C GLN A 33 5.77 0.57 8.16
N ILE A 34 4.76 1.03 7.42
CA ILE A 34 4.21 0.31 6.26
C ILE A 34 5.27 0.19 5.17
N GLN A 35 5.99 1.27 4.86
CA GLN A 35 7.06 1.24 3.85
C GLN A 35 8.18 0.30 4.25
N HIS A 36 8.60 0.29 5.52
CA HIS A 36 9.59 -0.65 6.03
C HIS A 36 9.13 -2.10 5.91
N SER A 37 7.89 -2.39 6.31
CA SER A 37 7.34 -3.75 6.30
C SER A 37 7.15 -4.29 4.89
N LEU A 38 6.87 -3.41 3.93
CA LEU A 38 6.61 -3.77 2.53
C LEU A 38 7.86 -3.70 1.65
N LYS A 39 8.99 -3.19 2.14
CA LYS A 39 10.22 -2.99 1.35
C LYS A 39 10.71 -4.27 0.66
N ASP A 40 10.59 -5.39 1.37
CA ASP A 40 11.06 -6.69 0.90
C ASP A 40 9.93 -7.55 0.30
N ASP A 41 8.69 -7.04 0.29
CA ASP A 41 7.55 -7.74 -0.30
C ASP A 41 7.66 -7.68 -1.84
N PRO A 42 7.72 -8.83 -2.53
CA PRO A 42 7.89 -8.88 -3.98
C PRO A 42 6.71 -8.28 -4.75
N LEU A 43 5.48 -8.37 -4.22
CA LEU A 43 4.29 -7.77 -4.81
C LEU A 43 4.34 -6.25 -4.66
N TRP A 44 4.85 -5.76 -3.52
CA TRP A 44 5.04 -4.33 -3.30
C TRP A 44 6.09 -3.73 -4.23
N ARG A 45 7.25 -4.38 -4.38
CA ARG A 45 8.32 -3.94 -5.30
C ARG A 45 7.81 -3.84 -6.75
N GLN A 46 7.08 -4.85 -7.21
CA GLN A 46 6.50 -4.86 -8.55
C GLN A 46 5.51 -3.70 -8.76
N ARG A 47 4.71 -3.37 -7.74
CA ARG A 47 3.73 -2.28 -7.80
C ARG A 47 4.40 -0.90 -7.76
N SER A 48 5.44 -0.72 -6.94
CA SER A 48 6.21 0.54 -6.89
C SER A 48 6.93 0.82 -8.22
N GLU A 49 7.46 -0.22 -8.86
CA GLU A 49 8.16 -0.09 -10.14
C GLU A 49 7.21 0.26 -11.29
N LYS A 50 6.00 -0.30 -11.29
CA LYS A 50 4.94 0.06 -12.26
C LYS A 50 4.33 1.44 -12.06
N GLN A 51 4.39 2.00 -10.84
CA GLN A 51 3.86 3.33 -10.53
C GLN A 51 4.90 4.44 -10.64
N ALA A 52 6.19 4.12 -10.82
CA ALA A 52 7.18 5.13 -11.13
C ALA A 52 6.80 5.79 -12.46
N PRO A 53 6.54 7.10 -12.51
CA PRO A 53 6.35 7.78 -13.78
C PRO A 53 7.63 7.58 -14.57
N THR A 54 7.56 6.84 -15.67
CA THR A 54 8.67 6.75 -16.59
C THR A 54 8.99 8.20 -17.00
N PRO A 55 10.26 8.65 -16.92
CA PRO A 55 10.62 9.89 -17.56
C PRO A 55 10.42 9.66 -19.06
N SER A 56 9.27 10.07 -19.54
CA SER A 56 8.94 10.21 -20.95
C SER A 56 10.03 11.08 -21.56
N ARG A 57 11.04 10.44 -22.11
CA ARG A 57 12.10 11.08 -22.87
C ARG A 57 11.46 11.55 -24.18
N LYS A 58 10.68 12.63 -24.11
CA LYS A 58 10.37 13.45 -25.28
C LYS A 58 11.70 14.03 -25.75
N LYS A 59 12.36 13.31 -26.66
CA LYS A 59 13.31 13.94 -27.57
C LYS A 59 12.47 14.93 -28.40
N ILE A 60 12.59 16.21 -28.08
CA ILE A 60 12.23 17.28 -28.99
C ILE A 60 13.19 17.10 -30.17
N GLY A 61 12.69 16.47 -31.23
CA GLY A 61 13.34 16.49 -32.52
C GLY A 61 12.95 17.79 -33.18
N ASP A 62 13.89 18.74 -33.21
CA ASP A 62 13.86 19.84 -34.16
C ASP A 62 13.75 19.25 -35.58
N CYS A 63 12.68 19.58 -36.29
CA CYS A 63 12.61 19.41 -37.74
C CYS A 63 12.95 20.77 -38.39
N PRO A 64 13.86 20.79 -39.37
CA PRO A 64 14.26 22.00 -40.10
C PRO A 64 13.17 22.57 -40.99
#